data_AF-A0A953RU37-F1
#
_entry.id   AF-A0A953RU37-F1
#
_cell.length_a   1.000
_cell.length_b   1.000
_cell.length_c   1.000
_cell.angle_alpha   90.00
_cell.angle_beta   90.00
_cell.angle_gamma   90.00
#
_symmetry.space_group_name_H-M   'P 1'
#
loop_
_entity.id
_entity.type
_entity.pdbx_description
1 polymer ?
#
loop_
_entity_poly.entity_id
_entity_poly.type
_entity_poly.pdbx_seq_one_letter_code
_entity_poly.pdbx_strand_id
1 'polypeptide(L)'
;ISFFNTLKYPPSLDYLLMTLGPSLIVLGLLDGAKAERGLGRILLVFGRVPLFYYVLHLYLLHAMAILVALAFHQPLWHGPIIAGTSPKPFGYGHGLPFVYAMWILAVAILYLPCRWFMELRRRHRDWAWLSYL
;
A
#
# COMPACT_ATOMS: atom_id res chain seq x y z
N ILE A 1 -5.50 34.17 -9.23
CA ILE A 1 -6.48 33.05 -9.24
C ILE A 1 -6.36 32.33 -7.90
N SER A 2 -7.24 32.62 -6.93
CA SER A 2 -7.13 32.12 -5.54
C SER A 2 -7.53 30.65 -5.39
N PHE A 3 -8.28 30.10 -6.35
CA PHE A 3 -8.93 28.78 -6.28
C PHE A 3 -7.96 27.58 -6.40
N PHE A 4 -6.73 27.79 -6.88
CA PHE A 4 -5.70 26.74 -7.00
C PHE A 4 -4.61 26.86 -5.92
N ASN A 5 -4.73 27.81 -4.98
CA ASN A 5 -3.76 27.98 -3.89
C ASN A 5 -4.13 27.11 -2.69
N THR A 6 -3.94 25.80 -2.84
CA THR A 6 -4.28 24.81 -1.79
C THR A 6 -3.11 24.64 -0.83
N LEU A 7 -3.37 24.85 0.47
CA LEU A 7 -2.42 24.58 1.54
C LEU A 7 -2.68 23.17 2.08
N LYS A 8 -1.65 22.33 2.09
CA LYS A 8 -1.72 21.00 2.71
C LYS A 8 -1.78 21.11 4.24
N TYR A 9 -1.15 22.13 4.81
CA TYR A 9 -1.12 22.43 6.24
C TYR A 9 -1.13 23.95 6.47
N PRO A 10 -2.15 24.55 7.11
CA PRO A 10 -3.44 23.96 7.50
C PRO A 10 -4.31 23.61 6.26
N PRO A 11 -5.11 22.53 6.29
CA PRO A 11 -5.89 22.10 5.13
C PRO A 11 -6.95 23.14 4.78
N SER A 12 -6.91 23.67 3.56
CA SER A 12 -7.97 24.54 3.03
C SER A 12 -9.20 23.71 2.64
N LEU A 13 -10.38 24.34 2.65
CA LEU A 13 -11.63 23.71 2.19
C LEU A 13 -11.49 23.18 0.75
N ASP A 14 -10.80 23.93 -0.11
CA ASP A 14 -10.54 23.54 -1.50
C ASP A 14 -9.69 22.27 -1.58
N TYR A 15 -8.71 22.09 -0.69
CA TYR A 15 -7.90 20.86 -0.62
C TYR A 15 -8.75 19.65 -0.21
N LEU A 16 -9.67 19.83 0.74
CA LEU A 16 -10.61 18.78 1.14
C LEU A 16 -11.59 18.43 0.02
N LEU A 17 -12.19 19.42 -0.64
CA LEU A 17 -13.13 19.19 -1.73
C LEU A 17 -12.46 18.56 -2.96
N MET A 18 -11.22 18.95 -3.26
CA MET A 18 -10.44 18.38 -4.36
C MET A 18 -10.08 16.91 -4.13
N THR A 19 -9.98 16.47 -2.87
CA THR A 19 -9.69 15.07 -2.53
C THR A 19 -10.97 14.24 -2.30
N LEU A 20 -11.94 14.77 -1.57
CA LEU A 20 -13.20 14.08 -1.25
C LEU A 20 -14.19 14.05 -2.42
N GLY A 21 -14.29 15.13 -3.20
CA GLY A 21 -15.23 15.22 -4.33
C GLY A 21 -15.06 14.08 -5.34
N PRO A 22 -13.86 13.90 -5.92
CA PRO A 22 -13.58 12.77 -6.83
C PRO A 22 -13.75 11.41 -6.13
N SER A 23 -13.36 11.30 -4.86
CA SER A 23 -13.51 10.06 -4.08
C SER A 23 -14.97 9.65 -3.92
N LEU A 24 -15.88 10.61 -3.65
CA LEU A 24 -17.32 10.35 -3.53
C LEU A 24 -17.96 10.02 -4.87
N ILE A 25 -17.54 10.66 -5.96
CA ILE A 25 -18.00 10.32 -7.32
C ILE A 25 -17.58 8.89 -7.67
N VAL A 26 -16.31 8.54 -7.45
CA VAL A 26 -15.80 7.19 -7.69
C VAL A 26 -16.53 6.18 -6.79
N LEU A 27 -16.77 6.52 -5.52
CA LEU A 27 -17.55 5.68 -4.62
C LEU A 27 -18.95 5.43 -5.20
N GLY A 28 -19.69 6.47 -5.59
CA GLY A 28 -21.02 6.33 -6.18
C GLY A 28 -21.04 5.55 -7.49
N LEU A 29 -19.98 5.64 -8.32
CA LEU A 29 -19.85 4.83 -9.54
C LEU A 29 -19.56 3.35 -9.27
N LEU A 30 -18.86 3.07 -8.16
CA LEU A 30 -18.52 1.72 -7.72
C LEU A 30 -19.57 1.11 -6.78
N ASP A 31 -20.49 1.91 -6.25
CA ASP A 31 -21.57 1.51 -5.34
C ASP A 31 -22.66 0.76 -6.14
N GLY A 32 -22.42 -0.53 -6.35
CA GLY A 32 -23.35 -1.42 -7.06
C GLY A 32 -22.78 -2.83 -7.29
N ALA A 33 -23.66 -3.76 -7.68
CA ALA A 33 -23.38 -5.20 -7.86
C ALA A 33 -22.26 -5.54 -8.88
N LYS A 34 -21.69 -4.54 -9.57
CA LYS A 34 -20.55 -4.67 -10.49
C LYS A 34 -19.21 -4.79 -9.76
N ALA A 35 -19.10 -4.33 -8.51
CA ALA A 35 -17.87 -4.44 -7.72
C ALA A 35 -17.45 -5.91 -7.46
N GLU A 36 -18.39 -6.84 -7.48
CA GLU A 36 -18.11 -8.29 -7.31
C GLU A 36 -17.53 -8.95 -8.59
N ARG A 37 -17.39 -8.21 -9.71
CA ARG A 37 -16.88 -8.75 -10.99
C ARG A 37 -15.51 -8.17 -11.36
N GLY A 38 -14.62 -9.01 -11.87
CA GLY A 38 -13.31 -8.60 -12.42
C GLY A 38 -12.38 -7.95 -11.38
N LEU A 39 -11.79 -6.79 -11.75
CA LEU A 39 -10.86 -6.03 -10.90
C LEU A 39 -11.50 -5.56 -9.59
N GLY A 40 -12.81 -5.28 -9.57
CA GLY A 40 -13.52 -4.89 -8.35
C GLY A 40 -13.40 -5.94 -7.24
N ARG A 41 -13.41 -7.23 -7.59
CA ARG A 41 -13.23 -8.33 -6.64
C ARG A 41 -11.84 -8.34 -6.03
N ILE A 42 -10.82 -7.96 -6.79
CA ILE A 42 -9.43 -7.84 -6.30
C ILE A 42 -9.32 -6.66 -5.34
N LEU A 43 -9.88 -5.51 -5.71
CA LEU A 43 -9.89 -4.32 -4.84
C LEU A 43 -10.67 -4.58 -3.54
N LEU A 44 -11.79 -5.31 -3.61
CA LEU A 44 -12.54 -5.74 -2.43
C LEU A 44 -11.74 -6.66 -1.52
N VAL A 45 -10.76 -7.41 -2.04
CA VAL A 45 -9.88 -8.24 -1.20
C VAL A 45 -9.03 -7.35 -0.31
N PHE A 46 -8.35 -6.37 -0.89
CA PHE A 46 -7.53 -5.44 -0.12
C PHE A 46 -8.37 -4.54 0.79
N GLY A 47 -9.51 -4.05 0.30
CA GLY A 47 -10.40 -3.15 1.04
C GLY A 47 -11.09 -3.79 2.26
N ARG A 48 -11.28 -5.12 2.27
CA ARG A 48 -11.87 -5.84 3.41
C ARG A 48 -10.89 -6.13 4.55
N VAL A 49 -9.58 -6.13 4.26
CA VAL A 49 -8.51 -6.42 5.24
C VAL A 49 -7.36 -5.40 5.16
N PRO A 50 -7.66 -4.09 5.22
CA PRO A 50 -6.68 -3.03 4.95
C PRO A 50 -5.56 -2.97 6.00
N LEU A 51 -5.88 -3.24 7.27
CA LEU A 51 -4.89 -3.24 8.34
C LEU A 51 -3.93 -4.44 8.24
N PHE A 52 -4.46 -5.64 7.97
CA PHE A 52 -3.64 -6.82 7.69
C PHE A 52 -2.64 -6.58 6.53
N TYR A 53 -3.13 -6.00 5.42
CA TYR A 53 -2.25 -5.59 4.32
C TYR A 53 -1.21 -4.55 4.77
N TYR A 54 -1.63 -3.55 5.55
CA TYR A 54 -0.75 -2.52 6.08
C TYR A 54 0.41 -3.11 6.92
N VAL A 55 0.12 -4.07 7.78
CA VAL A 55 1.17 -4.70 8.59
C VAL A 55 2.06 -5.59 7.73
N LEU A 56 1.47 -6.44 6.88
CA LEU A 56 2.23 -7.45 6.13
C LEU A 56 3.12 -6.83 5.03
N HIS A 57 2.66 -5.77 4.36
CA HIS A 57 3.47 -5.15 3.31
C HIS A 57 4.75 -4.51 3.86
N LEU A 58 4.72 -3.96 5.08
CA LEU A 58 5.92 -3.41 5.72
C LEU A 58 6.99 -4.49 5.85
N TYR A 59 6.64 -5.64 6.43
CA TYR A 59 7.58 -6.76 6.57
C TYR A 59 8.03 -7.34 5.23
N LEU A 60 7.11 -7.46 4.26
CA LEU A 60 7.44 -7.97 2.93
C LEU A 60 8.43 -7.05 2.21
N LEU A 61 8.21 -5.73 2.22
CA LEU A 61 9.11 -4.77 1.58
C LEU A 61 10.50 -4.79 2.25
N HIS A 62 10.56 -4.93 3.58
CA HIS A 62 11.85 -5.09 4.27
C HIS A 62 12.55 -6.39 3.87
N ALA A 63 11.84 -7.52 3.81
CA ALA A 63 12.41 -8.78 3.37
C ALA A 63 12.90 -8.71 1.92
N MET A 64 12.13 -8.10 1.02
CA MET A 64 12.53 -7.88 -0.36
C MET A 64 13.77 -6.97 -0.47
N ALA A 65 13.85 -5.91 0.34
CA ALA A 65 15.02 -5.04 0.38
C ALA A 65 16.29 -5.80 0.82
N ILE A 66 16.17 -6.68 1.82
CA ILE A 66 17.26 -7.55 2.26
C ILE A 66 17.68 -8.52 1.15
N LEU A 67 16.72 -9.17 0.47
CA LEU A 67 17.01 -10.08 -0.64
C LEU A 67 17.72 -9.38 -1.81
N VAL A 68 17.27 -8.18 -2.15
CA VAL A 68 17.92 -7.35 -3.18
C VAL A 68 19.33 -6.95 -2.72
N ALA A 69 19.51 -6.53 -1.46
CA ALA A 69 20.82 -6.20 -0.93
C ALA A 69 21.79 -7.39 -0.99
N LEU A 70 21.33 -8.61 -0.64
CA LEU A 70 22.11 -9.84 -0.76
C LEU A 70 22.46 -10.16 -2.23
N ALA A 71 21.50 -10.05 -3.15
CA ALA A 71 21.71 -10.36 -4.56
C ALA A 71 22.70 -9.40 -5.25
N PHE A 72 22.73 -8.13 -4.82
CA PHE A 72 23.61 -7.09 -5.37
C PHE A 72 24.87 -6.85 -4.50
N HIS A 73 25.15 -7.76 -3.55
CA HIS A 73 26.29 -7.68 -2.61
C HIS A 73 26.42 -6.31 -1.91
N GLN A 74 25.29 -5.68 -1.60
CA GLN A 74 25.23 -4.41 -0.89
C GLN A 74 25.28 -4.66 0.63
N PRO A 75 25.82 -3.73 1.43
CA PRO A 75 25.78 -3.85 2.88
C PRO A 75 24.33 -3.93 3.38
N LEU A 76 24.02 -4.92 4.22
CA LEU A 76 22.65 -5.13 4.73
C LEU A 76 22.22 -3.99 5.65
N TRP A 77 23.19 -3.38 6.35
CA TRP A 77 22.99 -2.28 7.26
C TRP A 77 23.77 -1.07 6.77
N HIS A 78 23.03 -0.12 6.20
CA HIS A 78 23.44 1.27 6.14
C HIS A 78 22.75 1.97 7.31
N GLY A 79 23.42 2.90 7.97
CA GLY A 79 22.90 3.58 9.17
C GLY A 79 21.51 4.22 8.98
N PRO A 80 20.95 4.85 10.04
CA PRO A 80 19.57 5.30 10.05
C PRO A 80 19.20 6.11 8.79
N ILE A 81 18.30 5.55 7.99
CA ILE A 81 17.79 6.12 6.72
C ILE A 81 17.12 7.49 6.95
N ILE A 82 16.73 7.74 8.20
CA ILE A 82 15.96 8.89 8.67
C ILE A 82 16.73 10.21 8.49
N ALA A 83 18.07 10.19 8.45
CA ALA A 83 18.86 11.42 8.44
C ALA A 83 19.41 11.84 7.07
N GLY A 84 19.32 11.01 6.01
CA GLY A 84 19.87 11.35 4.68
C GLY A 84 21.39 11.61 4.63
N THR A 85 22.08 11.53 5.77
CA THR A 85 23.50 11.85 5.98
C THR A 85 24.42 10.65 5.83
N SER A 86 23.87 9.44 5.67
CA SER A 86 24.69 8.26 5.41
C SER A 86 25.12 8.26 3.93
N PRO A 87 26.44 8.18 3.64
CA PRO A 87 26.91 8.04 2.27
C PRO A 87 26.30 6.77 1.69
N LYS A 88 25.49 6.94 0.63
CA LYS A 88 24.95 5.81 -0.12
C LYS A 88 26.14 5.06 -0.74
N PRO A 89 26.24 3.73 -0.58
CA PRO A 89 27.33 2.97 -1.17
C PRO A 89 27.29 3.07 -2.70
N PHE A 90 28.42 2.83 -3.34
CA PHE A 90 28.51 2.82 -4.80
C PHE A 90 27.55 1.75 -5.38
N GLY A 91 26.69 2.16 -6.31
CA GLY A 91 25.66 1.29 -6.90
C GLY A 91 24.32 1.25 -6.16
N TYR A 92 24.12 2.09 -5.14
CA TYR A 92 22.83 2.17 -4.44
C TYR A 92 21.78 2.93 -5.26
N GLY A 93 20.77 2.21 -5.73
CA GLY A 93 19.65 2.77 -6.47
C GLY A 93 19.35 1.96 -7.71
N HIS A 94 18.11 1.51 -7.83
CA HIS A 94 17.64 0.81 -9.02
C HIS A 94 16.86 1.78 -9.92
N GLY A 95 16.88 1.53 -11.23
CA GLY A 95 16.06 2.28 -12.17
C GLY A 95 14.56 2.14 -11.86
N LEU A 96 13.78 3.14 -12.28
CA LEU A 96 12.32 3.15 -12.09
C LEU A 96 11.63 1.83 -12.51
N PRO A 97 11.98 1.20 -13.65
CA PRO A 97 11.32 -0.05 -14.06
C PRO A 97 11.48 -1.19 -13.05
N PHE A 98 12.67 -1.30 -12.42
CA PHE A 98 12.92 -2.32 -11.41
C PHE A 98 12.08 -2.08 -10.16
N VAL A 99 11.98 -0.82 -9.72
CA VAL A 99 11.16 -0.45 -8.56
C VAL A 99 9.69 -0.78 -8.82
N TYR A 100 9.17 -0.47 -10.00
CA TYR A 100 7.79 -0.81 -10.37
C TYR A 100 7.58 -2.32 -10.47
N ALA A 101 8.53 -3.09 -11.00
CA ALA A 101 8.45 -4.55 -11.04
C ALA A 101 8.41 -5.16 -9.63
N MET A 102 9.25 -4.68 -8.72
CA MET A 102 9.24 -5.09 -7.31
C MET A 102 7.94 -4.71 -6.61
N TRP A 103 7.40 -3.53 -6.88
CA TRP A 103 6.12 -3.11 -6.34
C TRP A 103 4.97 -4.01 -6.81
N ILE A 104 4.89 -4.31 -8.12
CA ILE A 104 3.88 -5.23 -8.68
C ILE A 104 4.02 -6.62 -8.03
N LEU A 105 5.26 -7.11 -7.90
CA LEU A 105 5.53 -8.40 -7.27
C LEU A 105 5.06 -8.42 -5.81
N ALA A 106 5.36 -7.37 -5.03
CA ALA A 106 4.91 -7.25 -3.65
C ALA A 106 3.38 -7.28 -3.54
N VAL A 107 2.68 -6.50 -4.37
CA VAL A 107 1.21 -6.48 -4.42
C VAL A 107 0.65 -7.86 -4.80
N ALA A 108 1.26 -8.54 -5.77
CA ALA A 108 0.85 -9.87 -6.20
C ALA A 108 1.05 -10.93 -5.11
N ILE A 109 2.18 -10.89 -4.39
CA ILE A 109 2.45 -11.79 -3.26
C ILE A 109 1.44 -11.57 -2.15
N LEU A 110 1.12 -10.31 -1.82
CA LEU A 110 0.19 -9.96 -0.74
C LEU A 110 -1.27 -10.27 -1.08
N TYR A 111 -1.63 -10.41 -2.35
CA TYR A 111 -2.98 -10.78 -2.76
C TYR A 111 -3.42 -12.14 -2.18
N LEU A 112 -2.53 -13.13 -2.21
CA LEU A 112 -2.79 -14.48 -1.71
C LEU A 112 -3.14 -14.54 -0.22
N PRO A 113 -2.30 -14.00 0.70
CA PRO A 113 -2.58 -14.00 2.13
C PRO A 113 -3.78 -13.10 2.46
N CYS A 114 -3.99 -11.98 1.76
CA CYS A 114 -5.17 -11.14 1.98
C CYS A 114 -6.47 -11.89 1.60
N ARG A 115 -6.47 -12.64 0.49
CA ARG A 115 -7.61 -13.48 0.11
C ARG A 115 -7.87 -14.57 1.15
N TRP A 116 -6.82 -15.26 1.59
CA TRP A 116 -6.94 -16.33 2.59
C TRP A 116 -7.47 -15.79 3.93
N PHE A 117 -6.93 -14.68 4.41
CA PHE A 117 -7.35 -14.04 5.65
C PHE A 117 -8.80 -13.55 5.59
N MET A 118 -9.24 -13.02 4.45
CA MET A 118 -10.65 -12.66 4.25
C MET A 118 -11.59 -13.86 4.36
N GLU A 119 -11.25 -14.99 3.75
CA GLU A 119 -12.06 -16.21 3.83
C GLU A 119 -12.06 -16.79 5.26
N LEU A 120 -10.92 -16.73 5.95
CA LEU A 120 -10.81 -17.13 7.35
C LEU A 120 -11.70 -16.26 8.25
N ARG A 121 -11.65 -14.93 8.08
CA ARG A 121 -12.49 -13.98 8.81
C ARG A 121 -13.98 -14.16 8.53
N ARG A 122 -14.35 -14.59 7.31
CA ARG A 122 -15.74 -14.94 6.97
C ARG A 122 -16.23 -16.21 7.66
N ARG A 123 -15.37 -17.22 7.83
CA ARG A 123 -15.72 -18.50 8.46
C ARG A 123 -15.74 -18.43 9.99
N HIS A 124 -14.89 -17.59 10.59
CA HIS A 124 -14.79 -17.42 12.04
C HIS A 124 -15.26 -16.03 12.47
N ARG A 125 -16.55 -15.73 12.22
CA ARG A 125 -17.18 -14.45 12.60
C ARG A 125 -17.30 -14.26 14.12
N ASP A 126 -17.03 -15.32 14.89
CA ASP A 126 -17.22 -15.39 16.34
C ASP A 126 -16.02 -14.86 17.15
N TRP A 127 -14.88 -14.62 16.50
CA TRP A 127 -13.69 -14.12 17.18
C TRP A 127 -13.65 -12.59 17.12
N ALA A 128 -14.25 -11.94 18.11
CA ALA A 128 -14.34 -10.48 18.21
C ALA A 128 -12.99 -9.74 18.13
N TRP A 129 -11.87 -10.41 18.45
CA TRP A 129 -10.53 -9.83 18.38
C TRP A 129 -9.98 -9.69 16.94
N LEU A 130 -10.47 -10.51 15.99
CA LEU A 130 -10.19 -10.39 14.55
C LEU A 130 -10.92 -9.20 13.88
N SER A 131 -11.76 -8.46 14.63
CA SER A 131 -12.33 -7.21 14.12
C SER A 131 -11.41 -6.02 14.26
N TYR A 132 -10.38 -6.13 15.11
CA TYR A 132 -9.38 -5.09 15.31
C TYR A 132 -8.10 -5.28 14.46
N LEU A 133 -7.93 -6.45 13.82
CA LEU A 133 -6.82 -6.81 12.92
C LEU A 133 -7.31 -7.05 11.48
#